data_AF-A0AAP2UM39-F1
#
_entry.id   AF-A0AAP2UM39-F1
#
_cell.length_a   1.000
_cell.length_b   1.000
_cell.length_c   1.000
_cell.angle_alpha   90.00
_cell.angle_beta   90.00
_cell.angle_gamma   90.00
#
_symmetry.space_group_name_H-M   'P 1'
#
loop_
_entity.id
_entity.type
_entity.pdbx_description
1 polymer ?
#
loop_
_entity_poly.entity_id
_entity_poly.type
_entity_poly.pdbx_seq_one_letter_code
_entity_poly.pdbx_strand_id
1 'polypeptide(L)' 'MTVTDNEIYRIIVDIMDIQNEPENIFELDNWIRQIGLQEVYKKIIQIYSINLM' A
#
# COMPACT_ATOMS: atom_id res chain seq x y z
N MET A 1 -7.10 -17.68 -8.24
CA MET A 1 -7.61 -16.82 -7.15
C MET A 1 -7.36 -15.39 -7.58
N THR A 2 -8.42 -14.59 -7.72
CA THR A 2 -8.31 -13.15 -8.00
C THR A 2 -8.16 -12.44 -6.67
N VAL A 3 -7.03 -11.78 -6.45
CA VAL A 3 -6.86 -10.89 -5.30
C VAL A 3 -7.78 -9.68 -5.50
N THR A 4 -8.56 -9.37 -4.48
CA THR A 4 -9.50 -8.25 -4.46
C THR A 4 -8.81 -6.96 -4.05
N ASP A 5 -9.37 -5.81 -4.41
CA ASP A 5 -8.83 -4.50 -4.02
C ASP A 5 -8.73 -4.35 -2.49
N ASN A 6 -9.67 -4.93 -1.73
CA ASN A 6 -9.63 -4.94 -0.27
C ASN A 6 -8.44 -5.75 0.28
N GLU A 7 -8.09 -6.86 -0.37
CA GLU A 7 -6.93 -7.66 0.02
C GLU A 7 -5.62 -6.94 -0.31
N ILE A 8 -5.53 -6.29 -1.47
CA ILE A 8 -4.37 -5.47 -1.85
C ILE A 8 -4.18 -4.32 -0.86
N TYR A 9 -5.26 -3.63 -0.49
CA TYR A 9 -5.22 -2.56 0.50
C TYR A 9 -4.67 -3.05 1.85
N ARG A 10 -5.15 -4.20 2.34
CA ARG A 10 -4.64 -4.80 3.58
C ARG A 10 -3.16 -5.14 3.49
N ILE A 11 -2.73 -5.77 2.39
CA ILE A 11 -1.31 -6.10 2.16
C ILE A 11 -0.45 -4.83 2.19
N ILE A 12 -0.90 -3.74 1.56
CA ILE A 12 -0.18 -2.46 1.59
C ILE A 12 -0.02 -1.96 3.03
N VAL A 13 -1.12 -1.89 3.78
CA VAL A 13 -1.13 -1.42 5.17
C VAL A 13 -0.21 -2.28 6.04
N ASP A 14 -0.21 -3.59 5.84
CA ASP A 14 0.65 -4.54 6.57
C ASP A 14 2.13 -4.36 6.21
N ILE A 15 2.48 -4.17 4.94
CA ILE A 15 3.87 -3.94 4.49
C ILE A 15 4.41 -2.63 5.06
N MET A 16 3.57 -1.60 5.10
CA MET A 16 3.94 -0.28 5.60
C MET A 16 3.95 -0.19 7.14
N ASP A 17 3.32 -1.15 7.83
CA ASP A 17 3.17 -1.19 9.30
C ASP A 17 2.44 0.05 9.88
N ILE A 18 1.41 0.53 9.18
CA ILE A 18 0.71 1.80 9.52
C ILE A 18 -0.69 1.59 10.13
N GLN A 19 -1.06 0.36 10.49
CA GLN A 19 -2.42 -0.01 10.93
C GLN A 19 -2.96 0.87 12.06
N ASN A 20 -2.09 1.33 12.96
CA ASN A 20 -2.44 2.14 14.13
C ASN A 20 -2.10 3.63 13.96
N GLU A 21 -1.77 4.05 12.74
CA GLU A 21 -1.30 5.40 12.42
C GLU A 21 -2.31 6.10 11.50
N PRO A 22 -3.38 6.70 12.05
CA PRO A 22 -4.51 7.19 11.26
C PRO A 22 -4.13 8.27 10.25
N GLU A 23 -3.13 9.09 10.56
CA GLU A 23 -2.59 10.10 9.63
C GLU A 23 -1.93 9.44 8.41
N ASN A 24 -1.18 8.36 8.62
CA ASN A 24 -0.51 7.63 7.54
C ASN A 24 -1.50 6.82 6.70
N ILE A 25 -2.56 6.28 7.31
CA ILE A 25 -3.68 5.68 6.58
C ILE A 25 -4.37 6.72 5.69
N PHE A 26 -4.60 7.93 6.20
CA PHE A 26 -5.19 9.01 5.42
C PHE A 26 -4.32 9.42 4.22
N GLU A 27 -3.01 9.53 4.41
CA GLU A 27 -2.08 9.81 3.31
C GLU A 27 -2.03 8.68 2.28
N LEU A 28 -2.08 7.42 2.73
CA LEU A 28 -2.19 6.26 1.83
C LEU A 28 -3.46 6.34 0.97
N ASP A 29 -4.61 6.63 1.59
CA ASP A 29 -5.88 6.77 0.88
C ASP A 29 -5.82 7.91 -0.17
N ASN A 30 -5.21 9.04 0.19
CA ASN A 30 -5.01 10.14 -0.76
C ASN A 30 -4.10 9.73 -1.91
N TRP A 31 -3.03 9.00 -1.64
CA TRP A 31 -2.13 8.52 -2.67
C TRP A 31 -2.83 7.53 -3.62
N ILE A 32 -3.63 6.60 -3.09
CA ILE A 32 -4.46 5.69 -3.87
C ILE A 32 -5.45 6.45 -4.75
N ARG A 33 -6.09 7.52 -4.24
CA ARG A 33 -6.99 8.37 -5.05
C ARG A 33 -6.27 9.08 -6.20
N GLN A 34 -5.01 9.45 -6.02
CA GLN A 34 -4.24 10.18 -7.03
C GLN A 34 -3.76 9.30 -8.18
N ILE A 35 -3.27 8.09 -7.89
CA ILE A 35 -2.62 7.24 -8.91
C ILE A 35 -3.22 5.84 -9.07
N GLY A 36 -4.17 5.46 -8.22
CA GLY A 36 -4.81 4.14 -8.23
C GLY A 36 -4.10 3.10 -7.37
N LEU A 37 -4.89 2.17 -6.82
CA LEU A 37 -4.43 1.13 -5.88
C LEU A 37 -3.31 0.25 -6.44
N GLN A 38 -3.42 -0.16 -7.70
CA GLN A 38 -2.45 -1.05 -8.34
C GLN A 38 -1.08 -0.38 -8.50
N GLU A 39 -1.05 0.91 -8.84
CA GLU A 39 0.19 1.67 -8.98
C GLU A 39 0.85 1.95 -7.63
N VAL A 40 0.05 2.23 -6.59
CA VAL A 40 0.55 2.33 -5.21
C VAL A 40 1.17 1.01 -4.78
N TYR A 41 0.47 -0.12 -4.97
CA TYR A 41 0.96 -1.45 -4.63
C TYR A 41 2.31 -1.75 -5.30
N LYS A 42 2.41 -1.52 -6.61
CA LYS A 42 3.64 -1.73 -7.36
C LYS A 42 4.79 -0.89 -6.83
N LYS A 43 4.57 0.38 -6.51
CA LYS A 43 5.60 1.28 -5.96
C LYS A 43 6.07 0.82 -4.58
N ILE A 44 5.15 0.39 -3.71
CA ILE A 44 5.48 -0.11 -2.37
C ILE A 44 6.34 -1.37 -2.48
N ILE A 45 5.94 -2.33 -3.32
CA ILE A 45 6.74 -3.55 -3.57
C ILE A 45 8.13 -3.21 -4.10
N GLN A 46 8.25 -2.24 -5.02
CA GLN A 46 9.54 -1.80 -5.54
C GLN A 46 10.43 -1.21 -4.44
N ILE A 47 9.90 -0.30 -3.61
CA ILE A 47 10.64 0.30 -2.49
C ILE A 47 11.08 -0.78 -1.50
N TYR A 48 10.17 -1.68 -1.12
CA TYR A 48 10.46 -2.73 -0.14
C TYR A 48 11.50 -3.74 -0.65
N SER A 49 11.44 -4.07 -1.95
CA SER A 49 12.41 -4.97 -2.59
C SER A 49 13.81 -4.35 -2.68
N ILE A 50 13.93 -3.02 -2.82
CA ILE A 50 15.22 -2.31 -2.81
C ILE A 50 15.84 -2.36 -1.41
N ASN A 51 15.04 -2.18 -0.36
CA ASN A 51 15.53 -2.21 1.03
C ASN A 51 15.93 -3.62 1.51
N LEU A 52 15.58 -4.68 0.78
CA LEU A 52 15.97 -6.05 1.05
C LEU A 52 17.28 -6.48 0.37
N MET A 53 17.86 -5.63 -0.49
CA MET A 53 19.19 -5.82 -1.10
C MET A 53 20.27 -5.13 -0.28
#